data_AF-X6PA26-F1
#
_entry.id   AF-X6PA26-F1
#
_cell.length_a   1.000
_cell.length_b   1.000
_cell.length_c   1.000
_cell.angle_alpha   90.00
_cell.angle_beta   90.00
_cell.angle_gamma   90.00
#
_symmetry.space_group_name_H-M   'P 1'
#
loop_
_entity.id
_entity.type
_entity.pdbx_description
1 polymer ?
#
loop_
_entity_poly.entity_id
_entity_poly.type
_entity_poly.pdbx_seq_one_letter_code
_entity_poly.pdbx_strand_id
1 'polypeptide(L)'
;PSICTKPFCQFRHDSIGLGFSLASEIIYRAEITDLLISLCYAACLNQRITIFFPESVRGQEDHNQNESILNTAGQPDVAKLQQLLDNCPCIEDMKKWAVEGDPTLKKKLGEVSCLLYPLLCWIVTSNRAHLRVLSENEQVKGIKAEYQFALASATPAKEAEFQNVQRQNGSFLAFHGSPMGNWHSILRMGLKNYSNTKQQLHGAAYGSGIYMASNFATSAGNDQIITTTFPCCRIGYCRYTPNNSWPKSMYGPSLSCMALCEVCYHDDDVKKNSVNKSASALDTSTVAPVPSTTKSATSVLKTAFNTRGGDPKNRWIKTQGIYVVDREECVMTRFFLVFKGQMQHHKISHSKQFSKKFLNLKDMKIHYKNIRFMLVPKFSTQFFMKYV
;
A
#
# COMPACT_ATOMS: atom_id res chain seq x y z
N PRO A 1 -16.17 -4.12 -8.26
CA PRO A 1 -17.22 -4.52 -7.29
C PRO A 1 -16.64 -4.63 -5.88
N SER A 2 -17.04 -3.72 -4.97
CA SER A 2 -16.76 -3.90 -3.55
C SER A 2 -17.89 -4.71 -2.93
N ILE A 3 -17.57 -5.89 -2.41
CA ILE A 3 -18.52 -6.73 -1.70
C ILE A 3 -18.56 -6.37 -0.22
N CYS A 4 -19.66 -6.73 0.43
CA CYS A 4 -19.87 -6.48 1.84
C CYS A 4 -18.85 -7.28 2.69
N THR A 5 -18.46 -6.77 3.86
CA THR A 5 -17.47 -7.43 4.74
C THR A 5 -17.99 -8.69 5.43
N LYS A 6 -19.26 -9.09 5.21
CA LYS A 6 -19.83 -10.30 5.82
C LYS A 6 -19.13 -11.55 5.26
N PRO A 7 -18.80 -12.55 6.10
CA PRO A 7 -18.12 -13.77 5.67
C PRO A 7 -18.77 -14.48 4.47
N PHE A 8 -20.10 -14.51 4.40
CA PHE A 8 -20.84 -15.14 3.29
C PHE A 8 -20.74 -14.36 1.96
N CYS A 9 -20.74 -13.02 2.00
CA CYS A 9 -20.49 -12.18 0.82
C CYS A 9 -19.09 -12.46 0.28
N GLN A 10 -18.11 -12.52 1.18
CA GLN A 10 -16.72 -12.78 0.85
C GLN A 10 -16.54 -14.17 0.26
N PHE A 11 -17.10 -15.19 0.90
CA PHE A 11 -17.09 -16.56 0.40
C PHE A 11 -17.75 -16.66 -0.98
N ARG A 12 -18.95 -16.10 -1.20
CA ARG A 12 -19.60 -16.18 -2.52
C ARG A 12 -18.81 -15.50 -3.63
N HIS A 13 -18.23 -14.34 -3.35
CA HIS A 13 -17.37 -13.65 -4.31
C HIS A 13 -16.11 -14.47 -4.63
N ASP A 14 -15.46 -14.99 -3.60
CA ASP A 14 -14.18 -15.71 -3.73
C ASP A 14 -14.37 -17.13 -4.29
N SER A 15 -15.52 -17.77 -4.02
CA SER A 15 -15.81 -19.17 -4.40
C SER A 15 -16.65 -19.32 -5.65
N ILE A 16 -17.57 -18.39 -5.94
CA ILE A 16 -18.51 -18.54 -7.08
C ILE A 16 -18.05 -17.75 -8.30
N GLY A 17 -17.21 -16.71 -8.13
CA GLY A 17 -16.60 -16.01 -9.26
C GLY A 17 -17.58 -15.53 -10.32
N LEU A 18 -18.83 -15.23 -9.95
CA LEU A 18 -19.88 -14.78 -10.89
C LEU A 18 -19.38 -13.53 -11.63
N GLY A 19 -18.98 -13.72 -12.89
CA GLY A 19 -18.43 -12.67 -13.75
C GLY A 19 -16.92 -12.42 -13.64
N PHE A 20 -16.16 -13.27 -12.92
CA PHE A 20 -14.70 -13.23 -12.92
C PHE A 20 -14.13 -14.18 -13.98
N SER A 21 -13.28 -13.65 -14.86
CA SER A 21 -12.53 -14.41 -15.85
C SER A 21 -11.06 -14.16 -15.62
N LEU A 22 -10.32 -15.18 -15.17
CA LEU A 22 -8.88 -15.07 -15.00
C LEU A 22 -8.20 -14.83 -16.35
N ALA A 23 -8.70 -15.48 -17.40
CA ALA A 23 -8.24 -15.25 -18.77
C ALA A 23 -8.34 -13.76 -19.16
N SER A 24 -9.48 -13.12 -18.89
CA SER A 24 -9.67 -11.70 -19.17
C SER A 24 -8.71 -10.80 -18.37
N GLU A 25 -8.48 -11.08 -17.08
CA GLU A 25 -7.52 -10.32 -16.27
C GLU A 25 -6.08 -10.49 -16.77
N ILE A 26 -5.70 -11.69 -17.22
CA ILE A 26 -4.37 -11.95 -17.80
C ILE A 26 -4.19 -11.22 -19.14
N ILE A 27 -5.22 -11.18 -19.99
CA ILE A 27 -5.15 -10.51 -21.30
C ILE A 27 -5.09 -8.99 -21.13
N TYR A 28 -6.00 -8.41 -20.35
CA TYR A 28 -6.19 -6.95 -20.32
C TYR A 28 -5.44 -6.24 -19.18
N ARG A 29 -5.02 -6.98 -18.15
CA ARG A 29 -4.40 -6.43 -16.93
C ARG A 29 -3.21 -7.29 -16.47
N ALA A 30 -2.40 -7.69 -17.44
CA ALA A 30 -1.22 -8.55 -17.25
C ALA A 30 -0.25 -7.99 -16.21
N GLU A 31 0.02 -6.69 -16.25
CA GLU A 31 0.89 -5.96 -15.33
C GLU A 31 0.43 -6.14 -13.88
N ILE A 32 -0.87 -5.99 -13.65
CA ILE A 32 -1.44 -6.10 -12.30
C ILE A 32 -1.43 -7.55 -11.85
N THR A 33 -1.79 -8.48 -12.72
CA THR A 33 -1.79 -9.92 -12.40
C THR A 33 -0.39 -10.41 -12.03
N ASP A 34 0.62 -10.08 -12.85
CA ASP A 34 2.02 -10.41 -12.59
C ASP A 34 2.52 -9.76 -11.28
N LEU A 35 2.17 -8.49 -11.04
CA LEU A 35 2.53 -7.80 -9.80
C LEU A 35 1.94 -8.52 -8.58
N LEU A 36 0.68 -8.93 -8.62
CA LEU A 36 0.05 -9.63 -7.50
C LEU A 36 0.68 -11.00 -7.23
N ILE A 37 1.06 -11.74 -8.29
CA ILE A 37 1.81 -13.00 -8.18
C ILE A 37 3.18 -12.72 -7.54
N SER A 38 3.89 -11.71 -8.03
CA SER A 38 5.21 -11.28 -7.54
C SER A 38 5.20 -10.90 -6.06
N LEU A 39 4.19 -10.16 -5.61
CA LEU A 39 4.02 -9.79 -4.20
C LEU A 39 3.65 -11.00 -3.33
N CYS A 40 2.83 -11.92 -3.83
CA CYS A 40 2.51 -13.18 -3.15
C CYS A 40 3.77 -14.03 -2.95
N TYR A 41 4.59 -14.16 -4.00
CA TYR A 41 5.87 -14.86 -3.95
C TYR A 41 6.82 -14.24 -2.93
N ALA A 42 6.97 -12.91 -2.96
CA ALA A 42 7.79 -12.18 -2.00
C ALA A 42 7.32 -12.38 -0.55
N ALA A 43 6.01 -12.49 -0.32
CA ALA A 43 5.45 -12.78 0.99
C ALA A 43 5.77 -14.20 1.46
N CYS A 44 5.84 -15.19 0.55
CA CYS A 44 6.27 -16.54 0.87
C CYS A 44 7.75 -16.57 1.27
N LEU A 45 8.62 -15.94 0.48
CA LEU A 45 10.06 -15.85 0.75
C LEU A 45 10.37 -15.28 2.16
N ASN A 46 9.59 -14.30 2.60
CA ASN A 46 9.78 -13.63 3.88
C ASN A 46 8.92 -14.22 5.02
N GLN A 47 8.22 -15.34 4.80
CA GLN A 47 7.29 -15.97 5.77
C GLN A 47 6.14 -15.03 6.23
N ARG A 48 5.85 -13.99 5.45
CA ARG A 48 4.81 -12.98 5.72
C ARG A 48 3.46 -13.35 5.14
N ILE A 49 3.43 -14.35 4.25
CA ILE A 49 2.19 -14.84 3.62
C ILE A 49 1.17 -15.35 4.65
N THR A 50 1.62 -15.75 5.84
CA THR A 50 0.76 -16.19 6.96
C THR A 50 -0.16 -15.10 7.51
N ILE A 51 0.10 -13.81 7.23
CA ILE A 51 -0.81 -12.71 7.59
C ILE A 51 -2.09 -12.74 6.74
N PHE A 52 -1.99 -13.22 5.49
CA PHE A 52 -3.12 -13.33 4.57
C PHE A 52 -2.89 -14.53 3.64
N PHE A 53 -3.25 -15.72 4.12
CA PHE A 53 -2.94 -17.00 3.49
C PHE A 53 -4.14 -17.56 2.70
N PRO A 54 -3.92 -18.26 1.57
CA PRO A 54 -4.98 -18.88 0.75
C PRO A 54 -5.56 -20.18 1.36
N GLU A 55 -6.08 -20.11 2.60
CA GLU A 55 -6.58 -21.30 3.31
C GLU A 55 -7.75 -22.00 2.61
N SER A 56 -8.51 -21.28 1.78
CA SER A 56 -9.67 -21.79 1.05
C SER A 56 -9.34 -22.39 -0.32
N VAL A 57 -8.11 -22.25 -0.81
CA VAL A 57 -7.73 -22.77 -2.14
C VAL A 57 -7.71 -24.30 -2.12
N ARG A 58 -8.50 -24.90 -2.99
CA ARG A 58 -8.65 -26.35 -3.17
C ARG A 58 -8.66 -26.72 -4.65
N GLY A 59 -8.40 -27.99 -4.95
CA GLY A 59 -8.64 -28.54 -6.29
C GLY A 59 -10.10 -28.36 -6.70
N GLN A 60 -10.34 -28.16 -8.00
CA GLN A 60 -11.65 -27.80 -8.53
C GLN A 60 -12.43 -28.98 -9.14
N GLU A 61 -11.88 -30.19 -9.12
CA GLU A 61 -12.51 -31.40 -9.67
C GLU A 61 -12.74 -32.43 -8.56
N ASP A 62 -13.80 -33.23 -8.67
CA ASP A 62 -14.26 -34.10 -7.59
C ASP A 62 -13.16 -35.02 -7.02
N HIS A 63 -12.27 -35.53 -7.87
CA HIS A 63 -11.17 -36.40 -7.45
C HIS A 63 -10.03 -35.67 -6.72
N ASN A 64 -9.93 -34.34 -6.83
CA ASN A 64 -8.85 -33.52 -6.26
C ASN A 64 -9.33 -32.42 -5.29
N GLN A 65 -10.61 -32.37 -4.93
CA GLN A 65 -11.16 -31.38 -3.98
C GLN A 65 -10.49 -31.39 -2.59
N ASN A 66 -9.90 -32.51 -2.19
CA ASN A 66 -9.17 -32.64 -0.94
C ASN A 66 -7.74 -32.07 -1.01
N GLU A 67 -7.21 -31.81 -2.21
CA GLU A 67 -5.91 -31.17 -2.35
C GLU A 67 -5.98 -29.73 -1.87
N SER A 68 -5.01 -29.34 -1.05
CA SER A 68 -4.92 -28.00 -0.47
C SER A 68 -3.48 -27.54 -0.30
N ILE A 69 -3.31 -26.26 0.04
CA ILE A 69 -2.03 -25.63 0.38
C ILE A 69 -1.79 -25.64 1.91
N LEU A 70 -2.44 -26.57 2.61
CA LEU A 70 -2.27 -26.79 4.05
C LEU A 70 -1.48 -28.09 4.25
N ASN A 71 -0.74 -28.14 5.36
CA ASN A 71 -0.05 -29.36 5.78
C ASN A 71 -1.04 -30.37 6.40
N THR A 72 -0.56 -31.53 6.79
CA THR A 72 -1.38 -32.59 7.40
C THR A 72 -2.04 -32.18 8.73
N ALA A 73 -1.52 -31.16 9.41
CA ALA A 73 -2.09 -30.59 10.62
C ALA A 73 -3.10 -29.45 10.34
N GLY A 74 -3.41 -29.17 9.06
CA GLY A 74 -4.31 -28.09 8.65
C GLY A 74 -3.70 -26.68 8.78
N GLN A 75 -2.39 -26.57 8.95
CA GLN A 75 -1.68 -25.30 9.07
C GLN A 75 -1.14 -24.82 7.72
N PRO A 76 -0.88 -23.51 7.54
CA PRO A 76 -0.31 -22.96 6.31
C PRO A 76 0.98 -23.66 5.87
N ASP A 77 0.98 -24.25 4.67
CA ASP A 77 2.18 -24.82 4.06
C ASP A 77 2.83 -23.82 3.10
N VAL A 78 3.69 -22.97 3.66
CA VAL A 78 4.39 -21.90 2.91
C VAL A 78 5.34 -22.47 1.87
N ALA A 79 6.00 -23.60 2.17
CA ALA A 79 6.95 -24.22 1.25
C ALA A 79 6.22 -24.78 0.02
N LYS A 80 5.09 -25.46 0.22
CA LYS A 80 4.24 -25.94 -0.87
C LYS A 80 3.69 -24.79 -1.71
N LEU A 81 3.26 -23.69 -1.08
CA LEU A 81 2.81 -22.50 -1.81
C LEU A 81 3.92 -21.90 -2.67
N GLN A 82 5.13 -21.76 -2.11
CA GLN A 82 6.28 -21.25 -2.84
C GLN A 82 6.61 -22.14 -4.04
N GLN A 83 6.64 -23.47 -3.85
CA GLN A 83 6.89 -24.43 -4.92
C GLN A 83 5.83 -24.36 -6.04
N LEU A 84 4.56 -24.15 -5.70
CA LEU A 84 3.49 -23.94 -6.69
C LEU A 84 3.77 -22.68 -7.53
N LEU A 85 4.20 -21.59 -6.90
CA LEU A 85 4.54 -20.35 -7.60
C LEU A 85 5.85 -20.45 -8.40
N ASP A 86 6.83 -21.24 -7.93
CA ASP A 86 8.06 -21.55 -8.69
C ASP A 86 7.71 -22.26 -10.01
N ASN A 87 6.75 -23.19 -9.95
CA ASN A 87 6.27 -23.93 -11.13
C ASN A 87 5.29 -23.13 -11.99
N CYS A 88 4.73 -22.02 -11.50
CA CYS A 88 3.81 -21.18 -12.25
C CYS A 88 4.46 -20.72 -13.58
N PRO A 89 3.77 -20.87 -14.73
CA PRO A 89 4.21 -20.30 -16.00
C PRO A 89 4.25 -18.77 -15.95
N CYS A 90 5.09 -18.13 -16.78
CA CYS A 90 5.13 -16.67 -16.83
C CYS A 90 3.85 -16.10 -17.44
N ILE A 91 3.59 -14.80 -17.22
CA ILE A 91 2.37 -14.15 -17.72
C ILE A 91 2.23 -14.24 -19.25
N GLU A 92 3.34 -14.23 -19.99
CA GLU A 92 3.35 -14.32 -21.46
C GLU A 92 2.93 -15.72 -21.96
N ASP A 93 3.30 -16.78 -21.25
CA ASP A 93 2.82 -18.12 -21.59
C ASP A 93 1.35 -18.29 -21.22
N MET A 94 0.94 -17.77 -20.07
CA MET A 94 -0.47 -17.81 -19.65
C MET A 94 -1.37 -17.01 -20.60
N LYS A 95 -0.90 -15.90 -21.16
CA LYS A 95 -1.62 -15.12 -22.19
C LYS A 95 -1.96 -15.97 -23.41
N LYS A 96 -1.04 -16.82 -23.88
CA LYS A 96 -1.28 -17.68 -25.06
C LYS A 96 -2.50 -18.59 -24.84
N TRP A 97 -2.65 -19.14 -23.63
CA TRP A 97 -3.78 -19.99 -23.28
C TRP A 97 -5.04 -19.19 -22.94
N ALA A 98 -4.88 -18.01 -22.35
CA ALA A 98 -6.00 -17.15 -21.97
C ALA A 98 -6.80 -16.66 -23.18
N VAL A 99 -6.17 -16.46 -24.34
CA VAL A 99 -6.86 -16.06 -25.59
C VAL A 99 -7.90 -17.10 -26.03
N GLU A 100 -7.69 -18.38 -25.70
CA GLU A 100 -8.67 -19.46 -25.96
C GLU A 100 -9.78 -19.54 -24.89
N GLY A 101 -9.69 -18.75 -23.82
CA GLY A 101 -10.66 -18.66 -22.74
C GLY A 101 -10.26 -19.41 -21.47
N ASP A 102 -11.06 -19.21 -20.41
CA ASP A 102 -10.84 -19.82 -19.09
C ASP A 102 -10.78 -21.36 -19.10
N PRO A 103 -11.57 -22.11 -19.90
CA PRO A 103 -11.47 -23.58 -19.93
C PRO A 103 -10.08 -24.08 -20.36
N THR A 104 -9.51 -23.51 -21.43
CA THR A 104 -8.15 -23.86 -21.88
C THR A 104 -7.12 -23.46 -20.85
N LEU A 105 -7.20 -22.23 -20.34
CA LEU A 105 -6.29 -21.73 -19.31
C LEU A 105 -6.30 -22.62 -18.05
N LYS A 106 -7.49 -22.99 -17.57
CA LYS A 106 -7.67 -23.88 -16.42
C LYS A 106 -7.06 -25.25 -16.69
N LYS A 107 -7.32 -25.84 -17.85
CA LYS A 107 -6.73 -27.13 -18.24
C LYS A 107 -5.20 -27.07 -18.23
N LYS A 108 -4.61 -26.06 -18.88
CA LYS A 108 -3.15 -25.89 -18.98
C LYS A 108 -2.47 -25.63 -17.64
N LEU A 109 -3.08 -24.86 -16.75
CA LEU A 109 -2.57 -24.68 -15.40
C LEU A 109 -2.76 -25.94 -14.55
N GLY A 110 -3.86 -26.68 -14.75
CA GLY A 110 -4.13 -27.97 -14.11
C GLY A 110 -3.12 -29.06 -14.47
N GLU A 111 -2.60 -29.06 -15.71
CA GLU A 111 -1.48 -29.93 -16.15
C GLU A 111 -0.20 -29.69 -15.33
N VAL A 112 0.00 -28.48 -14.78
CA VAL A 112 1.12 -28.15 -13.86
C VAL A 112 0.77 -28.52 -12.43
N SER A 113 -0.41 -28.09 -11.95
CA SER A 113 -0.96 -28.47 -10.66
C SER A 113 -2.45 -28.11 -10.60
N CYS A 114 -3.27 -28.99 -10.04
CA CYS A 114 -4.70 -28.74 -9.83
C CYS A 114 -4.99 -27.51 -8.93
N LEU A 115 -4.00 -27.07 -8.14
CA LEU A 115 -4.10 -25.92 -7.24
C LEU A 115 -3.73 -24.58 -7.92
N LEU A 116 -3.11 -24.60 -9.09
CA LEU A 116 -2.54 -23.39 -9.68
C LEU A 116 -3.61 -22.42 -10.20
N TYR A 117 -4.58 -22.90 -10.98
CA TYR A 117 -5.71 -22.08 -11.43
C TYR A 117 -6.51 -21.46 -10.26
N PRO A 118 -6.99 -22.24 -9.26
CA PRO A 118 -7.72 -21.65 -8.13
C PRO A 118 -6.84 -20.73 -7.27
N LEU A 119 -5.54 -20.98 -7.16
CA LEU A 119 -4.60 -20.07 -6.48
C LEU A 119 -4.49 -18.73 -7.22
N LEU A 120 -4.32 -18.73 -8.53
CA LEU A 120 -4.24 -17.49 -9.32
C LEU A 120 -5.55 -16.70 -9.28
N CYS A 121 -6.70 -17.39 -9.37
CA CYS A 121 -8.00 -16.79 -9.12
C CYS A 121 -8.03 -16.11 -7.75
N TRP A 122 -7.65 -16.82 -6.68
CA TRP A 122 -7.61 -16.26 -5.33
C TRP A 122 -6.64 -15.07 -5.23
N ILE A 123 -5.46 -15.12 -5.83
CA ILE A 123 -4.48 -14.02 -5.78
C ILE A 123 -5.10 -12.74 -6.33
N VAL A 124 -5.82 -12.83 -7.45
CA VAL A 124 -6.46 -11.68 -8.10
C VAL A 124 -7.73 -11.24 -7.37
N THR A 125 -8.64 -12.17 -7.05
CA THR A 125 -9.96 -11.83 -6.48
C THR A 125 -9.89 -11.39 -5.01
N SER A 126 -8.92 -11.90 -4.25
CA SER A 126 -8.70 -11.46 -2.85
C SER A 126 -8.11 -10.06 -2.75
N ASN A 127 -7.54 -9.53 -3.85
CA ASN A 127 -7.03 -8.18 -3.89
C ASN A 127 -8.19 -7.16 -3.98
N ARG A 128 -8.59 -6.64 -2.82
CA ARG A 128 -9.63 -5.60 -2.73
C ARG A 128 -9.16 -4.22 -3.22
N ALA A 129 -7.86 -4.02 -3.39
CA ALA A 129 -7.32 -2.80 -3.94
C ALA A 129 -7.51 -2.72 -5.46
N HIS A 130 -8.19 -1.68 -5.92
CA HIS A 130 -8.23 -1.37 -7.33
C HIS A 130 -6.94 -0.66 -7.75
N LEU A 131 -6.11 -1.39 -8.52
CA LEU A 131 -4.91 -0.86 -9.17
C LEU A 131 -5.26 -0.45 -10.61
N ARG A 132 -4.81 0.73 -11.02
CA ARG A 132 -4.87 1.19 -12.41
C ARG A 132 -3.51 1.73 -12.83
N VAL A 133 -2.95 1.18 -13.89
CA VAL A 133 -1.71 1.70 -14.49
C VAL A 133 -1.92 3.15 -14.92
N LEU A 134 -0.97 4.02 -14.59
CA LEU A 134 -0.96 5.42 -15.00
C LEU A 134 -0.24 5.60 -16.34
N SER A 135 -0.86 6.30 -17.28
CA SER A 135 -0.19 6.75 -18.50
C SER A 135 0.78 7.89 -18.18
N GLU A 136 1.75 8.15 -19.07
CA GLU A 136 2.85 9.11 -18.85
C GLU A 136 2.38 10.50 -18.39
N ASN A 137 1.26 10.99 -18.91
CA ASN A 137 0.66 12.28 -18.55
C ASN A 137 -0.03 12.30 -17.17
N GLU A 138 -0.40 11.14 -16.63
CA GLU A 138 -1.03 10.99 -15.32
C GLU A 138 -0.01 10.66 -14.21
N GLN A 139 1.21 10.22 -14.60
CA GLN A 139 2.27 9.88 -13.66
C GLN A 139 2.63 11.05 -12.75
N VAL A 140 2.98 10.71 -11.51
CA VAL A 140 3.43 11.69 -10.52
C VAL A 140 4.79 12.23 -10.96
N LYS A 141 4.79 13.50 -11.39
CA LYS A 141 5.99 14.18 -11.87
C LYS A 141 7.09 14.18 -10.80
N GLY A 142 8.33 13.95 -11.24
CA GLY A 142 9.50 13.92 -10.36
C GLY A 142 9.78 12.56 -9.72
N ILE A 143 8.89 11.58 -9.83
CA ILE A 143 9.11 10.20 -9.41
C ILE A 143 9.47 9.37 -10.65
N LYS A 144 10.70 8.87 -10.71
CA LYS A 144 11.16 7.97 -11.79
C LYS A 144 10.96 6.50 -11.42
N ALA A 145 9.70 6.12 -11.21
CA ALA A 145 9.31 4.72 -11.10
C ALA A 145 8.96 4.19 -12.49
N GLU A 146 9.45 3.00 -12.85
CA GLU A 146 9.14 2.35 -14.13
C GLU A 146 7.65 2.07 -14.28
N TYR A 147 6.96 1.79 -13.18
CA TYR A 147 5.51 1.64 -13.17
C TYR A 147 4.89 2.43 -12.02
N GLN A 148 3.84 3.18 -12.34
CA GLN A 148 3.03 3.89 -11.36
C GLN A 148 1.58 3.47 -11.50
N PHE A 149 0.95 3.21 -10.37
CA PHE A 149 -0.45 2.81 -10.31
C PHE A 149 -1.21 3.81 -9.45
N ALA A 150 -2.39 4.24 -9.92
CA ALA A 150 -3.41 4.77 -9.04
C ALA A 150 -3.98 3.62 -8.20
N LEU A 151 -4.14 3.85 -6.91
CA LEU A 151 -4.63 2.88 -5.95
C LEU A 151 -5.90 3.39 -5.28
N ALA A 152 -6.94 2.55 -5.28
CA ALA A 152 -8.09 2.71 -4.41
C ALA A 152 -8.26 1.44 -3.59
N SER A 153 -7.82 1.46 -2.34
CA SER A 153 -7.82 0.30 -1.43
C SER A 153 -8.78 0.42 -0.25
N ALA A 154 -9.30 1.61 0.03
CA ALA A 154 -10.20 1.84 1.15
C ALA A 154 -11.66 1.47 0.85
N THR A 155 -12.37 1.07 1.90
CA THR A 155 -13.82 0.95 1.86
C THR A 155 -14.47 2.33 1.69
N PRO A 156 -15.69 2.43 1.13
CA PRO A 156 -16.40 3.71 1.05
C PRO A 156 -16.55 4.40 2.41
N ALA A 157 -16.73 3.63 3.49
CA ALA A 157 -16.80 4.16 4.84
C ALA A 157 -15.47 4.80 5.29
N LYS A 158 -14.34 4.10 5.10
CA LYS A 158 -13.01 4.64 5.44
C LYS A 158 -12.67 5.88 4.59
N GLU A 159 -13.00 5.87 3.30
CA GLU A 159 -12.81 7.04 2.43
C GLU A 159 -13.66 8.24 2.88
N ALA A 160 -14.92 8.01 3.26
CA ALA A 160 -15.79 9.07 3.78
C ALA A 160 -15.27 9.66 5.10
N GLU A 161 -14.77 8.81 6.00
CA GLU A 161 -14.13 9.23 7.25
C GLU A 161 -12.87 10.04 6.98
N PHE A 162 -11.98 9.56 6.11
CA PHE A 162 -10.79 10.30 5.68
C PHE A 162 -11.17 11.68 5.13
N GLN A 163 -12.19 11.77 4.26
CA GLN A 163 -12.65 13.04 3.69
C GLN A 163 -13.23 13.99 4.75
N ASN A 164 -13.85 13.49 5.81
CA ASN A 164 -14.30 14.31 6.93
C ASN A 164 -13.12 14.97 7.63
N VAL A 165 -12.10 14.18 7.99
CA VAL A 165 -10.88 14.68 8.66
C VAL A 165 -10.11 15.63 7.74
N GLN A 166 -9.98 15.28 6.46
CA GLN A 166 -9.33 16.10 5.45
C GLN A 166 -9.98 17.47 5.30
N ARG A 167 -11.31 17.55 5.32
CA ARG A 167 -12.04 18.83 5.25
C ARG A 167 -11.81 19.73 6.46
N GLN A 168 -11.65 19.12 7.64
CA GLN A 168 -11.44 19.85 8.88
C GLN A 168 -9.99 20.34 9.02
N ASN A 169 -9.03 19.48 8.68
CA ASN A 169 -7.63 19.69 9.04
C ASN A 169 -6.69 19.92 7.86
N GLY A 170 -7.16 19.62 6.64
CA GLY A 170 -6.31 19.53 5.46
C GLY A 170 -5.49 18.24 5.41
N SER A 171 -4.75 18.07 4.32
CA SER A 171 -3.89 16.91 4.09
C SER A 171 -2.61 17.28 3.33
N PHE A 172 -1.64 16.35 3.36
CA PHE A 172 -0.41 16.41 2.59
C PHE A 172 -0.05 15.02 2.04
N LEU A 173 0.88 14.98 1.08
CA LEU A 173 1.39 13.72 0.56
C LEU A 173 2.66 13.31 1.29
N ALA A 174 2.76 12.02 1.60
CA ALA A 174 3.93 11.41 2.22
C ALA A 174 4.16 9.99 1.70
N PHE A 175 5.41 9.57 1.65
CA PHE A 175 5.81 8.24 1.22
C PHE A 175 5.72 7.24 2.37
N HIS A 176 5.34 6.01 2.04
CA HIS A 176 5.46 4.85 2.92
C HIS A 176 6.26 3.78 2.19
N GLY A 177 7.43 3.45 2.75
CA GLY A 177 8.20 2.29 2.33
C GLY A 177 7.84 1.05 3.16
N SER A 178 7.94 -0.14 2.56
CA SER A 178 7.80 -1.41 3.26
C SER A 178 8.62 -2.50 2.55
N PRO A 179 9.12 -3.51 3.28
CA PRO A 179 9.76 -4.67 2.66
C PRO A 179 8.81 -5.41 1.72
N MET A 180 9.37 -6.06 0.69
CA MET A 180 8.59 -6.69 -0.37
C MET A 180 7.53 -7.68 0.15
N GLY A 181 7.87 -8.52 1.14
CA GLY A 181 6.94 -9.50 1.70
C GLY A 181 5.73 -8.92 2.43
N ASN A 182 5.72 -7.62 2.77
CA ASN A 182 4.56 -7.00 3.42
C ASN A 182 3.48 -6.55 2.42
N TRP A 183 3.86 -6.19 1.19
CA TRP A 183 2.96 -5.56 0.23
C TRP A 183 1.77 -6.45 -0.15
N HIS A 184 1.93 -7.79 -0.15
CA HIS A 184 0.83 -8.73 -0.33
C HIS A 184 -0.32 -8.50 0.66
N SER A 185 0.01 -8.35 1.95
CA SER A 185 -0.99 -8.08 3.00
C SER A 185 -1.47 -6.63 2.96
N ILE A 186 -0.58 -5.67 2.71
CA ILE A 186 -0.91 -4.23 2.67
C ILE A 186 -1.93 -3.93 1.56
N LEU A 187 -1.79 -4.51 0.36
CA LEU A 187 -2.75 -4.28 -0.72
C LEU A 187 -4.15 -4.85 -0.41
N ARG A 188 -4.23 -5.89 0.42
CA ARG A 188 -5.51 -6.55 0.77
C ARG A 188 -6.17 -5.96 2.01
N MET A 189 -5.37 -5.50 2.97
CA MET A 189 -5.83 -5.07 4.30
C MET A 189 -5.66 -3.56 4.55
N GLY A 190 -4.96 -2.86 3.68
CA GLY A 190 -4.52 -1.49 3.88
C GLY A 190 -3.29 -1.39 4.79
N LEU A 191 -2.77 -0.16 4.93
CA LEU A 191 -1.75 0.15 5.92
C LEU A 191 -2.34 0.08 7.32
N LYS A 192 -1.68 -0.70 8.18
CA LYS A 192 -2.10 -1.01 9.55
C LYS A 192 -1.06 -0.54 10.55
N ASN A 193 -1.49 -0.08 11.71
CA ASN A 193 -0.57 0.16 12.81
C ASN A 193 -0.22 -1.17 13.50
N TYR A 194 0.97 -1.71 13.21
CA TYR A 194 1.48 -2.93 13.83
C TYR A 194 2.44 -2.70 15.01
N SER A 195 2.62 -1.45 15.47
CA SER A 195 3.44 -1.18 16.65
C SER A 195 2.93 -1.93 17.88
N ASN A 196 3.85 -2.49 18.65
CA ASN A 196 3.63 -3.34 19.82
C ASN A 196 2.85 -4.63 19.55
N THR A 197 2.84 -5.12 18.30
CA THR A 197 2.24 -6.40 17.93
C THR A 197 3.31 -7.42 17.52
N LYS A 198 2.93 -8.69 17.44
CA LYS A 198 3.79 -9.77 16.90
C LYS A 198 4.25 -9.50 15.45
N GLN A 199 3.58 -8.60 14.73
CA GLN A 199 3.85 -8.27 13.34
C GLN A 199 4.77 -7.04 13.18
N GLN A 200 5.26 -6.46 14.28
CA GLN A 200 6.18 -5.34 14.28
C GLN A 200 7.57 -5.75 13.76
N LEU A 201 8.01 -5.14 12.66
CA LEU A 201 9.33 -5.41 12.08
C LEU A 201 10.41 -4.41 12.54
N HIS A 202 10.03 -3.14 12.67
CA HIS A 202 10.92 -2.07 13.10
C HIS A 202 10.49 -1.57 14.47
N GLY A 203 11.44 -1.23 15.34
CA GLY A 203 11.17 -0.61 16.63
C GLY A 203 10.28 0.63 16.50
N ALA A 204 9.43 0.88 17.49
CA ALA A 204 8.56 2.05 17.54
C ALA A 204 9.33 3.28 18.08
N ALA A 205 10.46 3.60 17.45
CA ALA A 205 11.45 4.56 17.95
C ALA A 205 10.87 5.97 18.18
N TYR A 206 9.85 6.34 17.40
CA TYR A 206 9.16 7.63 17.48
C TYR A 206 7.71 7.49 17.94
N GLY A 207 7.38 6.39 18.59
CA GLY A 207 6.03 6.08 19.05
C GLY A 207 5.31 5.05 18.18
N SER A 208 4.12 4.67 18.64
CA SER A 208 3.25 3.69 17.98
C SER A 208 2.52 4.35 16.81
N GLY A 209 2.60 3.77 15.61
CA GLY A 209 1.92 4.30 14.44
C GLY A 209 2.44 3.78 13.10
N ILE A 210 1.81 4.26 12.03
CA ILE A 210 2.24 4.07 10.65
C ILE A 210 3.27 5.14 10.31
N TYR A 211 4.49 4.71 9.99
CA TYR A 211 5.59 5.60 9.68
C TYR A 211 5.53 6.06 8.23
N MET A 212 5.69 7.36 8.03
CA MET A 212 5.67 8.06 6.74
C MET A 212 6.88 8.97 6.63
N ALA A 213 7.34 9.24 5.41
CA ALA A 213 8.37 10.25 5.16
C ALA A 213 7.94 11.27 4.10
N SER A 214 8.25 12.55 4.30
CA SER A 214 8.06 13.60 3.30
C SER A 214 9.04 13.49 2.13
N ASN A 215 10.17 12.79 2.33
CA ASN A 215 11.19 12.61 1.30
C ASN A 215 11.21 11.14 0.85
N PHE A 216 11.28 10.97 -0.48
CA PHE A 216 11.45 9.67 -1.13
C PHE A 216 12.72 8.97 -0.63
N ALA A 217 13.85 9.69 -0.51
CA ALA A 217 15.13 9.11 -0.11
C ALA A 217 15.06 8.47 1.29
N THR A 218 14.37 9.10 2.24
CA THR A 218 14.17 8.58 3.59
C THR A 218 13.31 7.31 3.59
N SER A 219 12.22 7.26 2.80
CA SER A 219 11.40 6.04 2.65
C SER A 219 12.11 4.93 1.89
N ALA A 220 12.93 5.29 0.90
CA ALA A 220 13.72 4.36 0.10
C ALA A 220 14.93 3.80 0.87
N GLY A 221 15.36 4.43 1.97
CA GLY A 221 16.56 4.06 2.70
C GLY A 221 17.86 4.59 2.08
N ASN A 222 17.78 5.61 1.24
CA ASN A 222 18.87 6.15 0.42
C ASN A 222 19.46 7.47 0.97
N ASP A 223 19.14 7.94 2.17
CA ASP A 223 19.83 9.12 2.73
C ASP A 223 21.25 8.73 3.19
N GLN A 224 22.27 9.19 2.45
CA GLN A 224 23.69 9.02 2.77
C GLN A 224 24.17 9.80 4.00
N ILE A 225 23.28 10.46 4.76
CA ILE A 225 23.64 11.00 6.08
C ILE A 225 23.68 9.85 7.08
N ILE A 226 24.76 9.07 6.96
CA ILE A 226 25.30 8.22 7.99
C ILE A 226 25.89 9.17 9.06
N THR A 227 25.04 9.77 9.88
CA THR A 227 25.50 10.19 11.21
C THR A 227 25.11 9.08 12.17
N THR A 228 26.12 8.53 12.82
CA THR A 228 26.12 7.39 13.74
C THR A 228 25.34 7.62 15.04
N THR A 229 24.38 8.56 15.04
CA THR A 229 23.70 9.05 16.24
C THR A 229 22.21 8.70 16.29
N PHE A 230 21.61 8.15 15.21
CA PHE A 230 20.19 7.79 15.19
C PHE A 230 19.95 6.36 14.66
N PRO A 231 19.65 5.38 15.55
CA PRO A 231 19.40 3.98 15.16
C PRO A 231 18.23 3.78 14.18
N CYS A 232 17.33 4.76 14.06
CA CYS A 232 16.18 4.71 13.18
C CYS A 232 16.46 5.10 11.72
N CYS A 233 17.58 5.79 11.44
CA CYS A 233 17.99 6.13 10.05
C CYS A 233 18.72 4.97 9.34
N ARG A 234 18.94 3.84 10.04
CA ARG A 234 19.27 2.53 9.45
C ARG A 234 18.03 1.80 8.87
N ILE A 235 16.84 2.37 9.00
CA ILE A 235 15.60 1.73 8.59
C ILE A 235 15.29 2.11 7.14
N GLY A 236 16.04 1.55 6.19
CA GLY A 236 15.57 1.51 4.81
C GLY A 236 14.30 0.67 4.78
N TYR A 237 13.12 1.31 4.82
CA TYR A 237 11.86 0.57 4.91
C TYR A 237 11.64 -0.29 3.66
N CYS A 238 12.11 0.17 2.50
CA CYS A 238 12.23 -0.64 1.29
C CYS A 238 13.64 -1.23 1.15
N ARG A 239 14.01 -2.21 1.99
CA ARG A 239 15.31 -2.89 1.84
C ARG A 239 15.37 -3.61 0.49
N TYR A 240 16.26 -3.16 -0.38
CA TYR A 240 16.58 -3.91 -1.58
C TYR A 240 17.22 -5.24 -1.20
N THR A 241 16.67 -6.31 -1.76
CA THR A 241 17.17 -7.67 -1.61
C THR A 241 17.16 -8.26 -3.02
N PRO A 242 18.31 -8.73 -3.54
CA PRO A 242 18.32 -9.42 -4.82
C PRO A 242 17.40 -10.65 -4.78
N ASN A 243 16.74 -10.96 -5.90
CA ASN A 243 15.88 -12.13 -6.04
C ASN A 243 14.74 -12.18 -5.01
N ASN A 244 14.17 -11.01 -4.68
CA ASN A 244 13.10 -10.88 -3.69
C ASN A 244 11.68 -10.90 -4.29
N SER A 245 11.58 -11.17 -5.58
CA SER A 245 10.34 -11.25 -6.36
C SER A 245 10.24 -12.60 -7.07
N TRP A 246 9.10 -12.84 -7.73
CA TRP A 246 8.88 -14.02 -8.54
C TRP A 246 9.88 -14.07 -9.73
N PRO A 247 10.69 -15.14 -9.88
CA PRO A 247 11.75 -15.18 -10.88
C PRO A 247 11.27 -15.05 -12.33
N LYS A 248 10.02 -15.45 -12.61
CA LYS A 248 9.39 -15.40 -13.93
C LYS A 248 8.56 -14.13 -14.16
N SER A 249 8.64 -13.16 -13.25
CA SER A 249 7.92 -11.89 -13.35
C SER A 249 8.40 -11.05 -14.54
N MET A 250 7.48 -10.41 -15.24
CA MET A 250 7.78 -9.40 -16.27
C MET A 250 8.53 -8.17 -15.70
N TYR A 251 8.46 -7.95 -14.39
CA TYR A 251 9.19 -6.90 -13.70
C TYR A 251 10.64 -7.28 -13.36
N GLY A 252 11.00 -8.56 -13.54
CA GLY A 252 12.29 -9.12 -13.17
C GLY A 252 12.31 -9.72 -11.75
N PRO A 253 13.39 -10.44 -11.40
CA PRO A 253 13.48 -11.21 -10.16
C PRO A 253 13.67 -10.34 -8.91
N SER A 254 13.98 -9.05 -9.08
CA SER A 254 14.24 -8.12 -7.99
C SER A 254 13.35 -6.88 -8.14
N LEU A 255 12.52 -6.60 -7.14
CA LEU A 255 11.59 -5.49 -7.13
C LEU A 255 11.70 -4.66 -5.84
N SER A 256 11.37 -3.38 -5.99
CA SER A 256 11.11 -2.50 -4.87
C SER A 256 9.77 -1.80 -5.09
N CYS A 257 8.97 -1.69 -4.02
CA CYS A 257 7.70 -0.98 -4.08
C CYS A 257 7.61 0.12 -3.03
N MET A 258 6.88 1.18 -3.34
CA MET A 258 6.61 2.30 -2.44
C MET A 258 5.18 2.79 -2.60
N ALA A 259 4.56 3.17 -1.49
CA ALA A 259 3.26 3.82 -1.49
C ALA A 259 3.43 5.33 -1.37
N LEU A 260 2.67 6.10 -2.16
CA LEU A 260 2.46 7.53 -1.91
C LEU A 260 1.08 7.70 -1.30
N CYS A 261 1.06 8.16 -0.06
CA CYS A 261 -0.12 8.28 0.78
C CYS A 261 -0.51 9.75 0.92
N GLU A 262 -1.82 9.98 0.97
CA GLU A 262 -2.39 11.21 1.46
C GLU A 262 -2.64 11.07 2.96
N VAL A 263 -2.13 12.04 3.73
CA VAL A 263 -2.14 12.01 5.19
C VAL A 263 -2.84 13.28 5.70
N CYS A 264 -3.86 13.11 6.53
CA CYS A 264 -4.55 14.23 7.16
C CYS A 264 -3.71 14.80 8.31
N TYR A 265 -3.77 16.13 8.51
CA TYR A 265 -3.17 16.75 9.68
C TYR A 265 -3.93 16.36 10.96
N HIS A 266 -3.22 16.32 12.08
CA HIS A 266 -3.81 16.14 13.39
C HIS A 266 -4.48 17.44 13.86
N ASP A 267 -5.52 17.32 14.70
CA ASP A 267 -6.28 18.49 15.22
C ASP A 267 -5.36 19.51 15.92
N ASP A 268 -4.31 19.03 16.58
CA ASP A 268 -3.33 19.87 17.29
C ASP A 268 -2.36 20.63 16.35
N ASP A 269 -2.19 20.17 15.11
CA ASP A 269 -1.37 20.84 14.11
C ASP A 269 -2.12 22.01 13.44
N VAL A 270 -3.44 21.90 13.33
CA VAL A 270 -4.31 22.97 12.78
C VAL A 270 -4.30 24.18 13.70
N LYS A 271 -4.37 23.96 15.03
CA LYS A 271 -4.40 25.02 16.05
C LYS A 271 -3.11 25.87 16.05
N LYS A 272 -1.95 25.29 15.72
CA LYS A 272 -0.67 26.02 15.66
C LYS A 272 -0.59 26.97 14.45
N ASN A 273 -1.24 26.63 13.33
CA ASN A 273 -1.29 27.50 12.15
C ASN A 273 -2.28 28.67 12.28
N SER A 274 -3.33 28.53 13.08
CA SER A 274 -4.23 29.64 13.39
C SER A 274 -3.59 30.70 14.29
N VAL A 275 -2.74 30.30 15.25
CA VAL A 275 -2.03 31.24 16.14
C VAL A 275 -0.98 32.07 15.38
N ASN A 276 -0.32 31.48 14.38
CA ASN A 276 0.65 32.18 13.55
C ASN A 276 0.03 33.10 12.48
N LYS A 277 -1.27 32.94 12.15
CA LYS A 277 -1.99 33.87 11.26
C LYS A 277 -2.50 35.13 11.97
N SER A 278 -2.65 35.09 13.29
CA SER A 278 -3.03 36.24 14.11
C SER A 278 -1.85 37.13 14.53
N ALA A 279 -0.61 36.78 14.19
CA ALA A 279 0.60 37.52 14.57
C ALA A 279 1.15 38.49 13.50
N SER A 280 0.44 38.70 12.38
CA SER A 280 0.89 39.60 11.30
C SER A 280 0.04 40.87 11.14
N ALA A 281 -0.62 41.35 12.19
CA ALA A 281 -1.35 42.61 12.17
C ALA A 281 -1.28 43.31 13.53
N LEU A 282 -0.18 44.04 13.78
CA LEU A 282 -0.11 45.19 14.69
C LEU A 282 1.22 45.92 14.41
N ASP A 283 1.20 46.94 13.56
CA ASP A 283 1.04 48.37 13.88
C ASP A 283 2.41 49.05 14.11
N THR A 284 2.74 49.93 13.17
CA THR A 284 3.98 50.70 13.12
C THR A 284 3.74 52.09 13.68
N SER A 285 4.21 52.38 14.90
CA SER A 285 4.70 53.71 15.27
C SER A 285 5.48 53.73 16.59
N THR A 286 6.53 54.56 16.63
CA THR A 286 7.26 55.13 17.80
C THR A 286 8.50 54.41 18.39
N VAL A 287 9.67 54.82 17.87
CA VAL A 287 10.93 55.31 18.50
C VAL A 287 11.34 54.87 19.94
N ALA A 288 12.48 54.11 20.01
CA ALA A 288 13.69 54.11 20.91
C ALA A 288 13.67 54.63 22.38
N PRO A 289 14.62 54.26 23.31
CA PRO A 289 15.97 53.72 23.08
C PRO A 289 16.52 52.61 24.02
N VAL A 290 17.75 52.21 23.69
CA VAL A 290 18.68 51.19 24.25
C VAL A 290 19.13 51.49 25.70
N PRO A 291 19.52 50.46 26.49
CA PRO A 291 20.91 50.45 26.97
C PRO A 291 21.64 49.09 26.90
N SER A 292 22.96 49.23 26.83
CA SER A 292 24.05 48.27 26.76
C SER A 292 24.36 47.51 28.06
N THR A 293 25.05 46.36 27.96
CA THR A 293 26.31 45.97 28.67
C THR A 293 26.53 44.44 28.66
N THR A 294 27.51 43.97 27.87
CA THR A 294 28.80 43.31 28.24
C THR A 294 28.80 41.83 28.69
N LYS A 295 29.42 41.01 27.82
CA LYS A 295 30.50 40.00 28.03
C LYS A 295 30.44 39.02 29.23
N SER A 296 30.52 37.72 28.95
CA SER A 296 31.73 36.89 29.19
C SER A 296 31.52 35.42 28.77
N ALA A 297 32.60 34.79 28.31
CA ALA A 297 32.71 33.42 27.85
C ALA A 297 33.42 32.53 28.88
N THR A 298 33.03 31.25 29.00
CA THR A 298 33.84 30.05 29.38
C THR A 298 32.85 28.87 29.55
N SER A 299 32.80 27.88 28.65
CA SER A 299 33.66 26.68 28.50
C SER A 299 33.35 25.51 29.47
N VAL A 300 33.32 24.32 28.85
CA VAL A 300 33.49 22.96 29.41
C VAL A 300 32.25 22.20 29.92
N LEU A 301 31.79 21.33 29.02
CA LEU A 301 31.20 20.01 29.21
C LEU A 301 31.42 19.35 30.58
N LYS A 302 30.33 18.88 31.21
CA LYS A 302 30.20 17.47 31.63
C LYS A 302 28.77 17.12 32.05
N THR A 303 28.26 16.10 31.36
CA THR A 303 27.41 15.02 31.87
C THR A 303 25.99 15.36 32.35
N ALA A 304 25.00 15.08 31.50
CA ALA A 304 23.65 14.75 31.95
C ALA A 304 23.06 13.66 31.04
N PHE A 305 23.28 12.39 31.44
CA PHE A 305 22.29 11.35 31.21
C PHE A 305 21.02 11.80 31.95
N ASN A 306 20.06 12.34 31.23
CA ASN A 306 18.71 12.51 31.77
C ASN A 306 17.70 12.17 30.68
N THR A 307 17.00 11.08 30.95
CA THR A 307 15.71 10.68 30.40
C THR A 307 14.84 11.90 30.10
N ARG A 308 14.62 12.20 28.82
CA ARG A 308 13.48 13.01 28.36
C ARG A 308 12.55 12.02 27.68
N GLY A 309 11.51 11.52 28.35
CA GLY A 309 10.40 12.36 28.78
C GLY A 309 9.63 12.75 27.52
N GLY A 310 8.96 11.76 26.92
CA GLY A 310 8.04 12.02 25.81
C GLY A 310 6.96 12.96 26.29
N ASP A 311 6.80 14.09 25.60
CA ASP A 311 5.71 15.02 25.85
C ASP A 311 4.37 14.30 25.54
N PRO A 312 3.49 14.09 26.54
CA PRO A 312 2.20 13.42 26.33
C PRO A 312 1.27 14.20 25.39
N LYS A 313 1.60 15.44 25.00
CA LYS A 313 0.79 16.31 24.12
C LYS A 313 1.33 16.47 22.69
N ASN A 314 2.49 15.89 22.35
CA ASN A 314 3.05 15.95 21.00
C ASN A 314 3.03 14.54 20.38
N ARG A 315 1.86 14.11 19.90
CA ARG A 315 1.64 12.74 19.38
C ARG A 315 2.34 12.45 18.05
N TRP A 316 2.73 13.48 17.31
CA TRP A 316 3.47 13.37 16.06
C TRP A 316 4.89 13.88 16.28
N ILE A 317 5.83 12.97 16.51
CA ILE A 317 7.24 13.34 16.59
C ILE A 317 7.71 13.76 15.19
N LYS A 318 7.71 15.07 14.93
CA LYS A 318 8.22 15.70 13.70
C LYS A 318 9.74 15.80 13.77
N THR A 319 10.44 14.71 13.47
CA THR A 319 11.89 14.78 13.21
C THR A 319 12.13 14.78 11.71
N GLN A 320 12.76 15.85 11.19
CA GLN A 320 13.38 15.94 9.85
C GLN A 320 12.62 15.26 8.69
N GLY A 321 11.28 15.37 8.66
CA GLY A 321 10.46 14.83 7.58
C GLY A 321 9.91 13.41 7.78
N ILE A 322 10.00 12.84 8.98
CA ILE A 322 9.30 11.60 9.37
C ILE A 322 8.01 11.96 10.12
N TYR A 323 6.92 11.25 9.81
CA TYR A 323 5.62 11.39 10.48
C TYR A 323 5.16 10.02 10.97
N VAL A 324 4.69 9.93 12.20
CA VAL A 324 4.14 8.71 12.80
C VAL A 324 2.64 8.89 12.99
N VAL A 325 1.86 8.19 12.17
CA VAL A 325 0.39 8.31 12.14
C VAL A 325 -0.22 7.23 13.04
N ASP A 326 -0.79 7.61 14.17
CA ASP A 326 -1.41 6.68 15.13
C ASP A 326 -2.78 6.17 14.67
N ARG A 327 -3.53 7.00 13.93
CA ARG A 327 -4.89 6.75 13.44
C ARG A 327 -4.94 6.30 11.98
N GLU A 328 -5.37 5.06 11.72
CA GLU A 328 -5.42 4.47 10.36
C GLU A 328 -6.37 5.22 9.40
N GLU A 329 -7.39 5.87 9.93
CA GLU A 329 -8.38 6.69 9.21
C GLU A 329 -7.78 8.00 8.68
N CYS A 330 -6.62 8.43 9.19
CA CYS A 330 -5.91 9.62 8.73
C CYS A 330 -4.97 9.34 7.55
N VAL A 331 -4.90 8.08 7.08
CA VAL A 331 -4.00 7.64 6.00
C VAL A 331 -4.79 7.03 4.87
N MET A 332 -4.53 7.52 3.67
CA MET A 332 -5.06 6.95 2.44
C MET A 332 -3.95 6.72 1.42
N THR A 333 -3.74 5.48 0.99
CA THR A 333 -2.80 5.20 -0.09
C THR A 333 -3.43 5.57 -1.43
N ARG A 334 -2.79 6.48 -2.17
CA ARG A 334 -3.31 7.00 -3.45
C ARG A 334 -2.54 6.46 -4.65
N PHE A 335 -1.24 6.27 -4.51
CA PHE A 335 -0.41 5.71 -5.57
C PHE A 335 0.47 4.57 -5.06
N PHE A 336 0.72 3.62 -5.94
CA PHE A 336 1.65 2.53 -5.74
C PHE A 336 2.72 2.59 -6.82
N LEU A 337 3.98 2.63 -6.39
CA LEU A 337 5.15 2.85 -7.23
C LEU A 337 5.96 1.56 -7.24
N VAL A 338 6.31 1.08 -8.43
CA VAL A 338 7.07 -0.16 -8.63
C VAL A 338 8.34 0.16 -9.40
N PHE A 339 9.46 -0.27 -8.85
CA PHE A 339 10.81 -0.08 -9.40
C PHE A 339 11.44 -1.43 -9.72
N LYS A 340 12.08 -1.55 -10.89
CA LYS A 340 12.86 -2.76 -11.19
C LYS A 340 14.21 -2.65 -10.49
N GLY A 341 14.56 -3.66 -9.70
CA GLY A 341 15.79 -3.69 -8.94
C GLY A 341 15.82 -2.69 -7.77
N GLN A 342 17.01 -2.12 -7.53
CA GLN A 342 17.25 -1.17 -6.45
C GLN A 342 16.77 0.23 -6.83
N MET A 343 16.02 0.89 -5.95
CA MET A 343 15.60 2.27 -6.14
C MET A 343 16.81 3.20 -6.25
N GLN A 344 16.98 3.84 -7.40
CA GLN A 344 18.07 4.78 -7.63
C GLN A 344 17.85 6.09 -6.85
N HIS A 345 18.94 6.71 -6.40
CA HIS A 345 18.92 8.00 -5.70
C HIS A 345 18.26 9.09 -6.54
N HIS A 346 17.15 9.62 -6.06
CA HIS A 346 16.56 10.84 -6.59
C HIS A 346 16.44 11.86 -5.46
N LYS A 347 17.21 12.96 -5.55
CA LYS A 347 17.00 14.14 -4.71
C LYS A 347 15.69 14.81 -5.14
N ILE A 348 14.56 14.30 -4.66
CA ILE A 348 13.31 15.06 -4.70
C ILE A 348 13.39 16.03 -3.52
N SER A 349 14.01 17.19 -3.74
CA SER A 349 14.07 18.25 -2.72
C SER A 349 12.66 18.78 -2.46
N HIS A 350 12.43 19.20 -1.21
CA HIS A 350 11.22 19.83 -0.68
C HIS A 350 10.08 20.05 -1.68
N SER A 351 8.94 19.45 -1.35
CA SER A 351 7.60 19.75 -1.83
C SER A 351 7.34 21.25 -2.10
N LYS A 352 7.83 21.77 -3.23
CA LYS A 352 7.19 22.90 -3.89
C LYS A 352 5.99 22.31 -4.58
N GLN A 353 4.92 22.18 -3.79
CA GLN A 353 3.57 21.82 -4.19
C GLN A 353 3.53 20.72 -5.27
N PHE A 354 3.37 19.47 -4.83
CA PHE A 354 2.52 18.57 -5.60
C PHE A 354 1.20 19.32 -5.78
N SER A 355 1.01 19.92 -6.95
CA SER A 355 -0.10 20.81 -7.22
C SER A 355 -1.38 20.07 -6.88
N LYS A 356 -2.22 20.65 -6.00
CA LYS A 356 -3.54 20.12 -5.61
C LYS A 356 -4.41 19.75 -6.83
N LYS A 357 -4.05 20.23 -8.03
CA LYS A 357 -4.67 19.91 -9.30
C LYS A 357 -4.64 18.40 -9.64
N PHE A 358 -3.66 17.63 -9.16
CA PHE A 358 -3.62 16.16 -9.35
C PHE A 358 -4.53 15.37 -8.40
N LEU A 359 -4.99 15.98 -7.30
CA LEU A 359 -5.77 15.31 -6.24
C LEU A 359 -7.27 15.54 -6.34
N ASN A 360 -7.72 16.34 -7.32
CA ASN A 360 -9.14 16.49 -7.55
C ASN A 360 -9.65 15.21 -8.23
N LEU A 361 -10.22 14.29 -7.45
CA LEU A 361 -10.93 13.09 -7.91
C LEU A 361 -12.00 13.40 -8.99
N LYS A 362 -12.38 14.66 -9.16
CA LYS A 362 -13.25 15.14 -10.25
C LYS A 362 -12.57 15.16 -11.63
N ASP A 363 -11.25 15.38 -11.68
CA ASP A 363 -10.46 15.44 -12.92
C ASP A 363 -9.92 14.06 -13.32
N MET A 364 -9.75 13.14 -12.34
CA MET A 364 -9.81 11.71 -12.61
C MET A 364 -11.26 11.37 -12.99
N LYS A 365 -11.62 11.54 -14.27
CA LYS A 365 -12.80 10.92 -14.87
C LYS A 365 -12.63 9.38 -14.86
N ILE A 366 -12.50 8.77 -13.67
CA ILE A 366 -13.03 7.44 -13.45
C ILE A 366 -14.51 7.59 -13.77
N HIS A 367 -14.94 7.06 -14.91
CA HIS A 367 -16.34 7.00 -15.30
C HIS A 367 -17.12 6.15 -14.29
N TYR A 368 -17.46 6.73 -13.14
CA TYR A 368 -18.51 6.23 -12.25
C TYR A 368 -19.88 6.18 -12.96
N LYS A 369 -20.01 6.78 -14.16
CA LYS A 369 -21.21 6.68 -15.01
C LYS A 369 -21.48 5.27 -15.56
N ASN A 370 -20.46 4.42 -15.70
CA ASN A 370 -20.66 3.02 -16.14
C ASN A 370 -20.84 2.04 -14.97
N ILE A 371 -20.77 2.51 -13.72
CA ILE A 371 -21.12 1.74 -12.50
C ILE A 371 -22.55 2.12 -12.04
N ARG A 372 -23.42 2.52 -12.96
CA ARG A 372 -24.84 2.78 -12.66
C ARG A 372 -25.78 1.62 -13.04
N PHE A 373 -25.26 0.54 -13.63
CA PHE A 373 -26.03 -0.64 -14.01
C PHE A 373 -25.90 -1.85 -13.07
N MET A 374 -25.17 -1.76 -11.96
CA MET A 374 -24.97 -2.93 -11.07
C MET A 374 -25.21 -2.66 -9.58
N LEU A 375 -25.98 -1.62 -9.26
CA LEU A 375 -26.47 -1.39 -7.91
C LEU A 375 -27.99 -1.62 -7.88
N VAL A 376 -28.36 -2.76 -7.29
CA VAL A 376 -29.73 -3.21 -6.93
C VAL A 376 -30.56 -3.75 -8.10
N PRO A 377 -30.84 -5.07 -8.18
CA PRO A 377 -32.02 -5.53 -8.89
C PRO A 377 -33.22 -5.11 -8.04
N LYS A 378 -33.96 -4.08 -8.48
CA LYS A 378 -35.36 -3.98 -8.09
C LYS A 378 -36.03 -5.21 -8.68
N PHE A 379 -36.29 -6.20 -7.83
CA PHE A 379 -37.25 -7.25 -8.12
C PHE A 379 -38.58 -6.56 -8.48
N SER A 380 -38.90 -6.55 -9.77
CA SER A 380 -40.26 -6.38 -10.27
C SER A 380 -40.73 -7.76 -10.68
N THR A 381 -41.69 -8.30 -9.94
CA THR A 381 -42.25 -9.64 -10.00
C THR A 381 -43.15 -9.88 -11.23
N GLN A 382 -42.85 -9.32 -12.41
CA GLN A 382 -43.77 -9.38 -13.55
C GLN A 382 -43.20 -9.82 -14.90
N PHE A 383 -41.98 -10.35 -14.96
CA PHE A 383 -41.37 -10.75 -16.25
C PHE A 383 -40.83 -12.19 -16.33
N PHE A 384 -41.38 -13.12 -15.54
CA PHE A 384 -40.96 -14.53 -15.51
C PHE A 384 -42.06 -15.52 -15.93
N MET A 385 -42.78 -15.23 -17.02
CA MET A 385 -43.87 -16.09 -17.54
C MET A 385 -43.96 -16.08 -19.08
N LYS A 386 -42.84 -16.18 -19.82
CA LYS A 386 -42.96 -16.44 -21.27
C LYS A 386 -41.86 -17.21 -22.00
N TYR A 387 -40.82 -17.71 -21.33
CA TYR A 387 -39.89 -18.65 -21.95
C TYR A 387 -39.37 -19.64 -20.90
N VAL A 388 -40.28 -20.49 -20.44
CA VAL A 388 -40.06 -21.89 -20.05
C VAL A 388 -41.17 -22.68 -20.71
#